data_AF-A0A961P6G0-F1
#
_entry.id   AF-A0A961P6G0-F1
#
_cell.length_a   1.000
_cell.length_b   1.000
_cell.length_c   1.000
_cell.angle_alpha   90.00
_cell.angle_beta   90.00
_cell.angle_gamma   90.00
#
_symmetry.space_group_name_H-M   'P 1'
#
loop_
_entity.id
_entity.type
_entity.pdbx_description
1 polymer ?
#
loop_
_entity_poly.entity_id
_entity_poly.type
_entity_poly.pdbx_seq_one_letter_code
_entity_poly.pdbx_strand_id
1 'polypeptide(L)' 'YVRVLKAGFRYGDMAPMAISEFVDRDRDAKGAADKARVAAEEAAATEE' A
#
# COMPACT_ATOMS: atom_id res chain seq x y z
N TYR A 1 -0.74 11.96 -15.55
CA TYR A 1 -0.63 12.28 -14.11
C TYR A 1 0.04 11.14 -13.34
N VAL A 2 1.33 10.91 -13.59
CA VAL A 2 2.12 9.85 -12.94
C VAL A 2 3.33 10.50 -12.27
N ARG A 3 3.61 10.13 -11.03
CA ARG A 3 4.79 10.54 -10.27
C ARG A 3 5.86 9.46 -10.38
N VAL A 4 7.09 9.86 -10.67
CA VAL A 4 8.27 8.98 -10.69
C VAL A 4 9.22 9.40 -9.59
N LEU A 5 9.55 8.46 -8.69
CA LEU A 5 10.43 8.68 -7.55
C LEU A 5 11.67 7.79 -7.65
N LYS A 6 12.85 8.35 -7.45
CA LYS A 6 14.12 7.58 -7.42
C LYS A 6 14.10 6.62 -6.23
N ALA A 7 14.40 5.35 -6.49
CA ALA A 7 14.34 4.27 -5.49
C ALA A 7 15.69 3.55 -5.30
N GLY A 8 16.79 4.28 -5.50
CA GLY A 8 18.14 3.75 -5.31
C GLY A 8 18.56 2.74 -6.39
N PHE A 9 19.32 1.73 -5.98
CA PHE A 9 19.85 0.69 -6.87
C PHE A 9 19.43 -0.69 -6.38
N ARG A 10 19.22 -1.62 -7.30
CA ARG A 10 18.85 -3.00 -7.02
C ARG A 10 20.04 -3.76 -6.43
N TYR A 11 19.74 -4.60 -5.44
CA TYR A 11 20.73 -5.50 -4.86
C TYR A 11 21.14 -6.59 -5.87
N GLY A 12 22.45 -6.84 -5.98
CA GLY A 12 23.03 -7.87 -6.85
C GLY A 12 23.65 -7.34 -8.15
N ASP A 13 22.99 -6.39 -8.83
CA ASP A 13 23.47 -5.86 -10.12
C ASP A 13 23.60 -4.34 -10.17
N MET A 14 23.33 -3.65 -9.04
CA MET A 14 23.36 -2.19 -8.95
C MET A 14 22.55 -1.48 -10.05
N ALA A 15 21.46 -2.09 -10.54
CA ALA A 15 20.60 -1.43 -11.53
C ALA A 15 19.79 -0.27 -10.89
N PRO A 16 19.72 0.93 -11.50
CA PRO A 16 18.95 2.04 -10.95
C PRO A 16 17.44 1.74 -10.97
N MET A 17 16.77 2.01 -9.86
CA MET A 17 15.34 1.76 -9.69
C MET A 17 14.54 3.04 -9.51
N ALA A 18 13.27 2.98 -9.89
CA ALA A 18 12.29 4.02 -9.64
C ALA A 18 10.92 3.43 -9.30
N ILE A 19 10.17 4.14 -8.47
CA ILE A 19 8.77 3.86 -8.18
C ILE A 19 7.92 4.75 -9.08
N SER A 20 6.94 4.14 -9.77
CA SER A 20 5.97 4.84 -10.61
C SER A 20 4.59 4.69 -10.00
N GLU A 21 3.91 5.81 -9.74
CA GLU A 21 2.56 5.83 -9.17
C GLU A 21 1.67 6.88 -9.84
N PHE A 22 0.36 6.66 -9.86
CA PHE A 22 -0.59 7.71 -10.21
C PHE A 22 -0.62 8.77 -9.09
N VAL A 23 -0.68 10.05 -9.49
CA VAL A 23 -0.66 11.17 -8.53
C VAL A 23 -1.86 11.11 -7.59
N ASP A 24 -3.03 10.74 -8.12
CA ASP A 24 -4.30 10.74 -7.39
C ASP A 24 -4.69 9.34 -6.87
N ARG A 25 -3.71 8.47 -6.63
CA ARG A 25 -3.95 7.11 -6.14
C ARG A 25 -4.41 7.13 -4.67
N ASP A 26 -5.50 6.42 -4.38
CA ASP A 26 -5.89 6.08 -3.01
C ASP A 26 -4.91 5.06 -2.39
N ARG A 27 -4.27 5.46 -1.27
CA ARG A 27 -3.29 4.65 -0.53
C ARG A 27 -3.97 3.53 0.27
N ASP A 28 -5.19 3.74 0.72
CA ASP A 28 -5.91 2.86 1.65
C ASP A 28 -6.76 1.81 0.95
N ALA A 29 -7.03 1.99 -0.34
CA ALA A 29 -7.77 1.04 -1.17
C ALA A 29 -7.23 -0.41 -1.09
N LYS A 30 -5.91 -0.59 -0.96
CA LYS A 30 -5.33 -1.94 -0.87
C LYS A 30 -5.69 -2.59 0.47
N GLY A 31 -6.46 -3.67 0.40
CA GLY A 31 -6.88 -4.44 1.57
C GLY A 31 -8.02 -3.80 2.36
N ALA A 32 -8.71 -2.79 1.83
CA ALA A 32 -9.82 -2.13 2.51
C ALA A 32 -10.92 -3.11 2.95
N ALA A 33 -11.29 -4.07 2.10
CA ALA A 33 -12.29 -5.08 2.43
C ALA A 33 -11.85 -5.99 3.58
N ASP A 34 -10.58 -6.41 3.61
CA ASP A 34 -10.06 -7.27 4.68
C ASP A 34 -9.94 -6.49 6.00
N LYS A 35 -9.47 -5.24 5.96
CA LYS A 35 -9.47 -4.35 7.12
C LYS A 35 -10.87 -4.14 7.70
N ALA A 36 -11.88 -3.96 6.84
CA ALA A 36 -13.26 -3.80 7.27
C ALA A 36 -13.82 -5.07 7.93
N ARG A 37 -13.48 -6.26 7.40
CA ARG A 37 -13.84 -7.55 8.02
C ARG A 37 -13.23 -7.68 9.41
N VAL A 38 -11.92 -7.44 9.54
CA VAL A 38 -11.22 -7.54 10.84
C VAL A 38 -11.79 -6.55 11.84
N ALA A 39 -12.05 -5.30 11.44
CA ALA A 39 -12.67 -4.30 12.33
C ALA A 39 -14.06 -4.72 12.82
N ALA A 40 -14.86 -5.37 11.97
CA ALA A 40 -16.18 -5.89 12.37
C ALA A 40 -16.06 -7.07 13.34
N GLU A 41 -15.11 -7.97 13.12
CA GLU A 41 -14.81 -9.07 14.04
C GLU A 41 -14.33 -8.55 15.41
N GLU A 42 -13.43 -7.56 15.41
CA GLU A 42 -12.95 -6.91 16.65
C GLU A 42 -14.08 -6.20 17.40
N ALA A 43 -14.96 -5.47 16.69
CA ALA A 43 -16.11 -4.80 17.30
C ALA A 43 -17.07 -5.81 17.95
N ALA A 44 -17.39 -6.91 17.26
CA ALA A 44 -18.23 -7.97 17.79
C ALA A 44 -17.62 -8.65 19.03
N ALA A 45 -16.29 -8.81 19.06
CA ALA A 45 -15.59 -9.40 20.20
C ALA A 45 -15.50 -8.46 21.43
N THR A 46 -15.59 -7.14 21.23
CA THR A 46 -15.62 -6.16 22.34
C THR A 46 -17.02 -5.91 22.90
N GLU A 47 -18.06 -6.30 22.17
CA GLU A 47 -19.46 -6.21 22.63
C GLU A 47 -19.89 -7.43 23.46
N GLU A 48 -19.09 -8.51 23.47
CA GLU A 48 -19.21 -9.69 24.34
C GLU A 48 -18.50 -9.49 25.69
#